data_AF-Q8AXC1-F1
#
_entry.id   AF-Q8AXC1-F1
#
_cell.length_a   1.000
_cell.length_b   1.000
_cell.length_c   1.000
_cell.angle_alpha   90.00
_cell.angle_beta   90.00
_cell.angle_gamma   90.00
#
_symmetry.space_group_name_H-M   'P 1'
#
loop_
_entity.id
_entity.type
_entity.pdbx_description
1 polymer ?
#
loop_
_entity_poly.entity_id
_entity_poly.type
_entity_poly.pdbx_seq_one_letter_code
_entity_poly.pdbx_strand_id
1 'polypeptide(L)'
;MLRVSTMFIVCALALHPLYVYGDDGKGGCAPNQVWNSCGTACPLNCQNFRTPPDVCILSCKRGCFCKEPYIFQNGDSGPCVLPSQCPPSQVESCAPNQVWNSCGTACPLNCQNFRNPPDVCILSCQRGCFCKQPYIFQNGTSGPCVLPSQCPPSQEQRCPLNQFWESCGYACPLNCQNFRNPPKICPTVCRTGCSCKGPHIFLRGKSGLCVLPKQCPPSKI
;
A
#
# COMPACT_ATOMS: atom_id res chain seq x y z
N MET A 1 -14.30 -82.89 23.28
CA MET A 1 -14.79 -83.57 22.06
C MET A 1 -14.55 -82.62 20.89
N LEU A 2 -13.44 -82.78 20.17
CA LEU A 2 -13.36 -83.32 18.80
C LEU A 2 -14.27 -82.57 17.79
N ARG A 3 -13.66 -81.71 16.95
CA ARG A 3 -13.54 -81.81 15.47
C ARG A 3 -14.76 -81.20 14.73
N VAL A 4 -14.67 -80.42 13.65
CA VAL A 4 -13.84 -80.50 12.43
C VAL A 4 -13.71 -79.11 11.77
N SER A 5 -12.54 -78.83 11.20
CA SER A 5 -12.23 -77.72 10.29
C SER A 5 -13.09 -77.68 9.04
N THR A 6 -13.48 -76.49 8.60
CA THR A 6 -13.67 -76.18 7.16
C THR A 6 -13.15 -74.78 6.89
N MET A 7 -12.06 -74.72 6.12
CA MET A 7 -11.53 -73.48 5.54
C MET A 7 -12.59 -72.89 4.61
N PHE A 8 -13.13 -71.72 4.95
CA PHE A 8 -13.85 -70.90 3.98
C PHE A 8 -12.94 -69.78 3.51
N ILE A 9 -12.56 -69.93 2.24
CA ILE A 9 -11.71 -69.04 1.47
C ILE A 9 -12.32 -67.63 1.46
N VAL A 10 -11.46 -66.68 1.80
CA VAL A 10 -11.72 -65.24 1.91
C VAL A 10 -12.19 -64.69 0.56
N CYS A 11 -13.36 -64.06 0.51
CA CYS A 11 -13.73 -63.17 -0.59
C CYS A 11 -14.23 -61.85 0.00
N ALA A 12 -13.28 -61.01 0.43
CA ALA A 12 -13.55 -59.64 0.83
C ALA A 12 -13.87 -58.84 -0.44
N LEU A 13 -15.16 -58.72 -0.77
CA LEU A 13 -15.66 -57.75 -1.74
C LEU A 13 -15.50 -56.35 -1.13
N ALA A 14 -14.27 -55.83 -1.19
CA ALA A 14 -14.01 -54.43 -0.94
C ALA A 14 -14.70 -53.62 -2.06
N LEU A 15 -15.82 -53.00 -1.70
CA LEU A 15 -16.45 -51.91 -2.45
C LEU A 15 -15.44 -50.76 -2.55
N HIS A 16 -14.51 -50.88 -3.50
CA HIS A 16 -13.74 -49.76 -3.98
C HIS A 16 -14.72 -48.88 -4.77
N PRO A 17 -14.83 -47.57 -4.49
CA PRO A 17 -15.46 -46.68 -5.44
C PRO A 17 -14.71 -46.88 -6.76
N LEU A 18 -15.41 -47.42 -7.76
CA LEU A 18 -14.92 -47.47 -9.12
C LEU A 18 -14.70 -46.03 -9.55
N TYR A 19 -13.47 -45.56 -9.36
CA TYR A 19 -12.99 -44.37 -10.01
C TYR A 19 -12.93 -44.75 -11.48
N VAL A 20 -13.98 -44.40 -12.21
CA VAL A 20 -14.06 -44.59 -13.65
C VAL A 20 -12.96 -43.71 -14.25
N TYR A 21 -11.79 -44.31 -14.47
CA TYR A 21 -10.81 -43.78 -15.40
C TYR A 21 -11.44 -43.92 -16.79
N GLY A 22 -12.08 -42.85 -17.25
CA GLY A 22 -12.43 -42.69 -18.65
C GLY A 22 -11.14 -42.50 -19.45
N ASP A 23 -10.59 -43.59 -19.98
CA ASP A 23 -9.60 -43.55 -21.05
C ASP A 23 -10.35 -43.66 -22.38
N ASP A 24 -10.67 -42.50 -22.96
CA ASP A 24 -11.07 -42.39 -24.36
C ASP A 24 -10.10 -41.44 -25.06
N GLY A 25 -9.04 -42.03 -25.61
CA GLY A 25 -8.08 -41.38 -26.52
C GLY A 25 -8.75 -40.87 -27.79
N LYS A 26 -9.42 -39.71 -27.69
CA LYS A 26 -9.82 -38.84 -28.80
C LYS A 26 -9.88 -37.37 -28.34
N GLY A 27 -8.72 -36.82 -27.92
CA GLY A 27 -8.40 -35.38 -27.93
C GLY A 27 -9.49 -34.40 -27.49
N GLY A 28 -10.18 -34.68 -26.38
CA GLY A 28 -11.20 -33.78 -25.81
C GLY A 28 -10.61 -32.86 -24.73
N CYS A 29 -11.18 -31.67 -24.61
CA CYS A 29 -10.83 -30.77 -23.50
C CYS A 29 -11.40 -31.28 -22.17
N ALA A 30 -10.76 -30.89 -21.06
CA ALA A 30 -11.21 -31.27 -19.72
C ALA A 30 -12.59 -30.68 -19.39
N PRO A 31 -13.25 -31.12 -18.30
CA PRO A 31 -14.50 -30.51 -17.85
C PRO A 31 -14.38 -28.97 -17.73
N ASN A 32 -15.46 -28.27 -18.11
CA ASN A 32 -15.53 -26.80 -18.17
C ASN A 32 -14.53 -26.14 -19.14
N GLN A 33 -13.90 -26.90 -20.03
CA GLN A 33 -13.07 -26.37 -21.10
C GLN A 33 -13.68 -26.55 -22.49
N VAL A 34 -13.27 -25.68 -23.41
CA VAL A 34 -13.62 -25.73 -24.83
C VAL A 34 -12.35 -25.65 -25.67
N TRP A 35 -12.31 -26.46 -26.73
CA TRP A 35 -11.22 -26.39 -27.69
C TRP A 35 -11.34 -25.12 -28.51
N ASN A 36 -10.24 -24.38 -28.63
CA ASN A 36 -10.14 -23.21 -29.48
C ASN A 36 -8.86 -23.28 -30.32
N SER A 37 -9.00 -23.11 -31.63
CA SER A 37 -7.88 -23.05 -32.57
C SER A 37 -7.10 -21.74 -32.49
N CYS A 38 -7.71 -20.68 -31.96
CA CYS A 38 -7.12 -19.39 -31.64
C CYS A 38 -7.76 -18.81 -30.36
N GLY A 39 -7.30 -19.28 -29.20
CA GLY A 39 -7.65 -18.70 -27.90
C GLY A 39 -6.67 -17.59 -27.47
N THR A 40 -7.06 -16.86 -26.42
CA THR A 40 -6.26 -15.79 -25.83
C THR A 40 -4.91 -16.30 -25.32
N ALA A 41 -3.84 -15.52 -25.53
CA ALA A 41 -2.54 -15.81 -24.91
C ALA A 41 -2.52 -15.53 -23.39
N CYS A 42 -3.50 -14.78 -22.88
CA CYS A 42 -3.59 -14.34 -21.49
C CYS A 42 -4.90 -14.81 -20.86
N PRO A 43 -5.06 -16.12 -20.62
CA PRO A 43 -6.27 -16.63 -19.98
C PRO A 43 -6.35 -16.16 -18.53
N LEU A 44 -7.59 -16.03 -18.04
CA LEU A 44 -7.85 -15.71 -16.64
C LEU A 44 -7.60 -16.94 -15.77
N ASN A 45 -7.08 -16.69 -14.58
CA ASN A 45 -6.81 -17.70 -13.56
C ASN A 45 -7.01 -17.13 -12.15
N CYS A 46 -6.92 -17.98 -11.14
CA CYS A 46 -7.10 -17.56 -9.74
C CYS A 46 -6.12 -16.46 -9.28
N GLN A 47 -4.97 -16.29 -9.95
CA GLN A 47 -4.01 -15.25 -9.62
C GLN A 47 -4.32 -13.89 -10.27
N ASN A 48 -5.00 -13.86 -11.43
CA ASN A 48 -5.17 -12.64 -12.22
C ASN A 48 -6.63 -12.27 -12.54
N PHE A 49 -7.63 -13.10 -12.24
CA PHE A 49 -9.01 -12.82 -12.69
C PHE A 49 -9.61 -11.54 -12.11
N ARG A 50 -9.16 -11.12 -10.91
CA ARG A 50 -9.56 -9.84 -10.29
C ARG A 50 -8.84 -8.64 -10.90
N THR A 51 -7.66 -8.86 -11.46
CA THR A 51 -6.80 -7.84 -12.06
C THR A 51 -6.21 -8.39 -13.37
N PRO A 52 -7.04 -8.55 -14.41
CA PRO A 52 -6.58 -9.09 -15.68
C PRO A 52 -5.41 -8.25 -16.24
N PRO A 53 -4.47 -8.85 -16.97
CA PRO A 53 -3.39 -8.10 -17.61
C PRO A 53 -3.95 -7.01 -18.54
N ASP A 54 -3.56 -5.75 -18.32
CA ASP A 54 -4.01 -4.60 -19.13
C ASP A 54 -3.53 -4.71 -20.59
N VAL A 55 -2.38 -5.36 -20.79
CA VAL A 55 -1.80 -5.61 -22.11
C VAL A 55 -1.70 -7.12 -22.31
N CYS A 56 -2.37 -7.61 -23.34
CA CYS A 56 -2.24 -8.99 -23.79
C CYS A 56 -1.69 -9.02 -25.21
N ILE A 57 -0.72 -9.90 -25.45
CA ILE A 57 -0.23 -10.16 -26.81
C ILE A 57 -1.35 -10.80 -27.64
N LEU A 58 -1.62 -10.26 -28.83
CA LEU A 58 -2.67 -10.75 -29.74
C LEU A 58 -2.28 -12.04 -30.48
N SER A 59 -1.39 -12.84 -29.90
CA SER A 59 -0.99 -14.13 -30.46
C SER A 59 -2.03 -15.20 -30.14
N CYS A 60 -2.51 -15.90 -31.17
CA CYS A 60 -3.38 -17.05 -31.00
C CYS A 60 -2.64 -18.21 -30.30
N LYS A 61 -3.17 -18.67 -29.16
CA LYS A 61 -2.78 -19.98 -28.59
C LYS A 61 -3.82 -21.02 -28.99
N ARG A 62 -3.38 -22.13 -29.59
CA ARG A 62 -4.25 -23.28 -29.90
C ARG A 62 -4.29 -24.20 -28.67
N GLY A 63 -5.48 -24.62 -28.25
CA GLY A 63 -5.62 -25.52 -27.11
C GLY A 63 -7.00 -25.51 -26.47
N CYS A 64 -7.07 -26.02 -25.24
CA CYS A 64 -8.28 -26.01 -24.41
C CYS A 64 -8.29 -24.81 -23.48
N PHE A 65 -9.41 -24.07 -23.45
CA PHE A 65 -9.59 -22.87 -22.64
C PHE A 65 -10.83 -23.00 -21.76
N CYS A 66 -10.85 -22.35 -20.59
CA CYS A 66 -12.02 -22.36 -19.72
C CYS A 66 -13.22 -21.68 -20.40
N LYS A 67 -14.40 -22.31 -20.31
CA LYS A 67 -15.68 -21.71 -20.69
C LYS A 67 -16.06 -20.64 -19.68
N GLU A 68 -16.76 -19.58 -20.09
CA GLU A 68 -17.36 -18.65 -19.12
C GLU A 68 -18.41 -19.36 -18.25
N PRO A 69 -18.51 -19.09 -16.93
CA PRO A 69 -17.72 -18.11 -16.14
C PRO A 69 -16.47 -18.72 -15.44
N TYR A 70 -15.96 -19.86 -15.91
CA TYR A 70 -14.82 -20.56 -15.31
C TYR A 70 -13.48 -19.95 -15.72
N ILE A 71 -12.49 -20.09 -14.84
CA ILE A 71 -11.10 -19.63 -15.02
C ILE A 71 -10.13 -20.73 -14.63
N PHE A 72 -8.86 -20.66 -15.08
CA PHE A 72 -7.88 -21.67 -14.69
C PHE A 72 -7.58 -21.60 -13.20
N GLN A 73 -7.48 -22.76 -12.55
CA GLN A 73 -7.13 -22.79 -11.14
C GLN A 73 -5.71 -22.25 -10.91
N ASN A 74 -4.78 -22.56 -11.81
CA ASN A 74 -3.38 -22.13 -11.74
C ASN A 74 -2.83 -21.85 -13.15
N GLY A 75 -2.14 -20.72 -13.33
CA GLY A 75 -1.42 -20.46 -14.58
C GLY A 75 -2.34 -20.37 -15.81
N ASP A 76 -1.94 -20.99 -16.93
CA ASP A 76 -2.65 -20.93 -18.21
C ASP A 76 -3.18 -22.29 -18.71
N SER A 77 -3.19 -23.31 -17.85
CA SER A 77 -3.64 -24.66 -18.18
C SER A 77 -4.12 -25.42 -16.94
N GLY A 78 -4.63 -26.64 -17.12
CA GLY A 78 -5.16 -27.46 -16.02
C GLY A 78 -6.63 -27.18 -15.70
N PRO A 79 -7.12 -27.54 -14.50
CA PRO A 79 -8.55 -27.51 -14.18
C PRO A 79 -9.15 -26.10 -14.25
N CYS A 80 -10.40 -26.02 -14.72
CA CYS A 80 -11.19 -24.79 -14.71
C CYS A 80 -12.18 -24.77 -13.54
N VAL A 81 -12.11 -23.71 -12.74
CA VAL A 81 -12.90 -23.54 -11.51
C VAL A 81 -13.69 -22.23 -11.58
N LEU A 82 -14.72 -22.10 -10.74
CA LEU A 82 -15.38 -20.81 -10.56
C LEU A 82 -14.46 -19.86 -9.78
N PRO A 83 -14.51 -18.53 -10.03
CA PRO A 83 -13.75 -17.55 -9.25
C PRO A 83 -13.94 -17.65 -7.73
N SER A 84 -15.13 -18.06 -7.27
CA SER A 84 -15.44 -18.29 -5.85
C SER A 84 -14.75 -19.51 -5.25
N GLN A 85 -14.22 -20.42 -6.07
CA GLN A 85 -13.51 -21.64 -5.66
C GLN A 85 -11.99 -21.46 -5.67
N CYS A 86 -11.50 -20.26 -6.04
CA CYS A 86 -10.09 -19.96 -5.95
C CYS A 86 -9.61 -20.00 -4.50
N PRO A 87 -8.39 -20.51 -4.23
CA PRO A 87 -7.80 -20.38 -2.91
C PRO A 87 -7.75 -18.90 -2.53
N PRO A 88 -8.01 -18.54 -1.26
CA PRO A 88 -7.88 -17.16 -0.81
C PRO A 88 -6.48 -16.68 -1.19
N SER A 89 -6.40 -15.65 -2.03
CA SER A 89 -5.12 -15.19 -2.54
C SER A 89 -4.30 -14.67 -1.37
N GLN A 90 -3.06 -15.15 -1.22
CA GLN A 90 -2.12 -14.56 -0.25
C GLN A 90 -1.76 -13.10 -0.59
N VAL A 91 -2.20 -12.64 -1.77
CA VAL A 91 -2.10 -11.27 -2.28
C VAL A 91 -3.11 -10.33 -1.62
N GLU A 92 -4.19 -10.85 -1.00
CA GLU A 92 -5.31 -10.03 -0.48
C GLU A 92 -5.28 -9.79 1.03
N SER A 93 -4.28 -10.28 1.77
CA SER A 93 -4.17 -9.96 3.20
C SER A 93 -3.42 -8.64 3.42
N CYS A 94 -4.08 -7.54 3.09
CA CYS A 94 -3.59 -6.23 3.51
C CYS A 94 -3.64 -6.10 5.04
N ALA A 95 -2.73 -5.31 5.59
CA ALA A 95 -2.72 -5.04 7.03
C ALA A 95 -4.00 -4.30 7.47
N PRO A 96 -4.31 -4.24 8.77
CA PRO A 96 -5.43 -3.44 9.26
C PRO A 96 -5.40 -2.00 8.70
N ASN A 97 -6.58 -1.47 8.38
CA ASN A 97 -6.78 -0.15 7.75
C ASN A 97 -6.19 0.00 6.34
N GLN A 98 -5.82 -1.10 5.68
CA GLN A 98 -5.39 -1.09 4.28
C GLN A 98 -6.38 -1.81 3.37
N VAL A 99 -6.38 -1.42 2.10
CA VAL A 99 -7.14 -2.02 1.02
C VAL A 99 -6.22 -2.32 -0.16
N TRP A 100 -6.38 -3.49 -0.75
CA TRP A 100 -5.65 -3.84 -1.96
C TRP A 100 -6.16 -2.99 -3.12
N ASN A 101 -5.24 -2.41 -3.89
CA ASN A 101 -5.55 -1.71 -5.12
C ASN A 101 -4.59 -2.14 -6.23
N SER A 102 -5.15 -2.52 -7.38
CA SER A 102 -4.40 -2.90 -8.58
C SER A 102 -3.88 -1.71 -9.38
N CYS A 103 -4.41 -0.52 -9.13
CA CYS A 103 -3.91 0.75 -9.63
C CYS A 103 -4.12 1.82 -8.55
N GLY A 104 -3.31 1.75 -7.50
CA GLY A 104 -3.23 2.78 -6.47
C GLY A 104 -2.36 3.97 -6.89
N THR A 105 -2.49 5.06 -6.12
CA THR A 105 -1.73 6.29 -6.34
C THR A 105 -0.21 6.06 -6.16
N ALA A 106 0.59 6.69 -7.02
CA ALA A 106 2.05 6.75 -6.84
C ALA A 106 2.49 7.72 -5.74
N CYS A 107 1.58 8.58 -5.26
CA CYS A 107 1.87 9.59 -4.24
C CYS A 107 0.92 9.41 -3.05
N PRO A 108 1.06 8.32 -2.29
CA PRO A 108 0.22 8.12 -1.13
C PRO A 108 0.54 9.17 -0.04
N LEU A 109 -0.48 9.53 0.72
CA LEU A 109 -0.30 10.42 1.86
C LEU A 109 0.37 9.67 3.02
N ASN A 110 1.23 10.38 3.73
CA ASN A 110 1.92 9.92 4.92
C ASN A 110 2.07 11.05 5.94
N CYS A 111 2.59 10.72 7.13
CA CYS A 111 2.79 11.72 8.18
C CYS A 111 3.69 12.90 7.80
N GLN A 112 4.55 12.77 6.79
CA GLN A 112 5.42 13.84 6.32
C GLN A 112 4.74 14.79 5.34
N ASN A 113 3.81 14.31 4.50
CA ASN A 113 3.24 15.09 3.40
C ASN A 113 1.73 15.36 3.51
N PHE A 114 0.99 14.74 4.44
CA PHE A 114 -0.48 14.88 4.43
C PHE A 114 -0.98 16.32 4.64
N ARG A 115 -0.18 17.20 5.26
CA ARG A 115 -0.50 18.63 5.44
C ARG A 115 -0.16 19.47 4.23
N ASN A 116 0.83 19.05 3.45
CA ASN A 116 1.24 19.70 2.22
C ASN A 116 1.49 18.61 1.15
N PRO A 117 0.40 18.02 0.60
CA PRO A 117 0.53 16.96 -0.38
C PRO A 117 1.30 17.45 -1.62
N PRO A 118 1.99 16.55 -2.34
CA PRO A 118 2.65 16.93 -3.59
C PRO A 118 1.64 17.49 -4.60
N ASP A 119 1.88 18.70 -5.11
CA ASP A 119 1.04 19.33 -6.14
C ASP A 119 1.06 18.55 -7.46
N VAL A 120 2.19 17.89 -7.74
CA VAL A 120 2.40 17.08 -8.93
C VAL A 120 2.58 15.63 -8.51
N CYS A 121 1.73 14.76 -9.04
CA CYS A 121 1.85 13.32 -8.88
C CYS A 121 1.96 12.64 -10.25
N ILE A 122 2.90 11.71 -10.38
CA ILE A 122 3.01 10.90 -11.59
C ILE A 122 1.80 9.97 -11.69
N LEU A 123 1.15 9.95 -12.86
CA LEU A 123 0.03 9.06 -13.15
C LEU A 123 0.55 7.66 -13.50
N SER A 124 1.06 6.96 -12.48
CA SER A 124 1.54 5.59 -12.58
C SER A 124 0.79 4.69 -11.60
N CYS A 125 0.21 3.60 -12.11
CA CYS A 125 -0.51 2.62 -11.30
C CYS A 125 0.46 1.85 -10.39
N GLN A 126 0.36 2.09 -9.08
CA GLN A 126 1.09 1.29 -8.09
C GLN A 126 0.20 0.13 -7.61
N ARG A 127 0.65 -1.11 -7.78
CA ARG A 127 -0.04 -2.31 -7.28
C ARG A 127 0.37 -2.56 -5.83
N GLY A 128 -0.61 -2.74 -4.94
CA GLY A 128 -0.31 -3.02 -3.54
C GLY A 128 -1.45 -2.72 -2.57
N CYS A 129 -1.13 -2.75 -1.28
CA CYS A 129 -2.03 -2.35 -0.20
C CYS A 129 -1.85 -0.86 0.11
N PHE A 130 -2.95 -0.11 0.12
CA PHE A 130 -2.99 1.33 0.38
C PHE A 130 -3.86 1.63 1.59
N CYS A 131 -3.58 2.71 2.31
CA CYS A 131 -4.40 3.12 3.45
C CYS A 131 -5.83 3.48 3.01
N LYS A 132 -6.82 2.94 3.72
CA LYS A 132 -8.23 3.34 3.57
C LYS A 132 -8.39 4.77 4.09
N GLN A 133 -9.28 5.57 3.50
CA GLN A 133 -9.65 6.84 4.12
C GLN A 133 -10.33 6.60 5.48
N PRO A 134 -10.04 7.41 6.53
CA PRO A 134 -9.18 8.60 6.56
C PRO A 134 -7.72 8.35 7.00
N TYR A 135 -7.22 7.10 6.92
CA TYR A 135 -5.88 6.72 7.34
C TYR A 135 -4.82 7.08 6.28
N ILE A 136 -3.59 7.32 6.74
CA ILE A 136 -2.40 7.62 5.94
C ILE A 136 -1.23 6.77 6.40
N PHE A 137 -0.18 6.61 5.57
CA PHE A 137 0.99 5.85 5.97
C PHE A 137 1.72 6.54 7.11
N GLN A 138 2.16 5.78 8.11
CA GLN A 138 2.96 6.34 9.19
C GLN A 138 4.27 6.94 8.66
N ASN A 139 4.92 6.29 7.68
CA ASN A 139 6.14 6.74 7.04
C ASN A 139 6.17 6.31 5.57
N GLY A 140 6.69 7.14 4.67
CA GLY A 140 6.98 6.76 3.29
C GLY A 140 5.72 6.34 2.51
N THR A 141 5.77 5.22 1.79
CA THR A 141 4.70 4.74 0.89
C THR A 141 4.15 3.35 1.26
N SER A 142 4.57 2.78 2.39
CA SER A 142 4.16 1.45 2.85
C SER A 142 4.25 1.33 4.37
N GLY A 143 3.80 0.19 4.92
CA GLY A 143 3.78 -0.04 6.36
C GLY A 143 2.48 0.40 7.03
N PRO A 144 2.46 0.60 8.36
CA PRO A 144 1.23 0.83 9.12
C PRO A 144 0.45 2.06 8.66
N CYS A 145 -0.88 1.93 8.62
CA CYS A 145 -1.79 3.03 8.37
C CYS A 145 -2.34 3.59 9.67
N VAL A 146 -2.16 4.88 9.89
CA VAL A 146 -2.51 5.60 11.12
C VAL A 146 -3.41 6.79 10.79
N LEU A 147 -4.14 7.29 11.80
CA LEU A 147 -4.86 8.55 11.64
C LEU A 147 -3.87 9.72 11.62
N PRO A 148 -4.15 10.82 10.91
CA PRO A 148 -3.30 12.02 10.92
C PRO A 148 -3.00 12.58 12.32
N SER A 149 -3.92 12.39 13.28
CA SER A 149 -3.73 12.77 14.68
C SER A 149 -2.72 11.92 15.45
N GLN A 150 -2.39 10.72 14.93
CA GLN A 150 -1.43 9.79 15.51
C GLN A 150 -0.03 9.93 14.89
N CYS A 151 0.16 10.86 13.95
CA CYS A 151 1.46 11.14 13.40
C CYS A 151 2.41 11.71 14.44
N PRO A 152 3.72 11.37 14.39
CA PRO A 152 4.71 12.03 15.22
C PRO A 152 4.67 13.55 14.92
N PRO A 153 4.95 14.40 15.92
CA PRO A 153 5.02 15.83 15.68
C PRO A 153 6.05 16.09 14.58
N SER A 154 5.60 16.72 13.49
CA SER A 154 6.47 17.22 12.43
C SER A 154 7.57 18.12 13.00
N GLN A 155 8.69 18.31 12.28
CA GLN A 155 9.71 19.28 12.71
C GLN A 155 9.11 20.70 12.84
N GLU A 156 8.06 21.03 12.09
CA GLU A 156 7.28 22.25 12.28
C GLU A 156 6.50 22.26 13.61
N GLN A 157 5.97 21.12 14.06
CA GLN A 157 5.37 20.96 15.39
C GLN A 157 6.40 20.89 16.53
N ARG A 158 7.70 20.74 16.23
CA ARG A 158 8.76 20.91 17.23
C ARG A 158 8.86 22.37 17.69
N CYS A 159 8.42 23.29 16.82
CA CYS A 159 8.47 24.70 17.09
C CYS A 159 7.14 25.21 17.69
N PRO A 160 7.20 26.10 18.70
CA PRO A 160 6.01 26.74 19.25
C PRO A 160 5.20 27.54 18.21
N LEU A 161 4.02 28.00 18.60
CA LEU A 161 3.15 28.82 17.75
C LEU A 161 3.92 30.01 17.12
N ASN A 162 3.61 30.32 15.86
CA ASN A 162 4.26 31.37 15.04
C ASN A 162 5.76 31.16 14.80
N GLN A 163 6.23 29.91 14.86
CA GLN A 163 7.59 29.54 14.52
C GLN A 163 7.64 28.48 13.42
N PHE A 164 8.79 28.35 12.78
CA PHE A 164 9.11 27.29 11.84
C PHE A 164 10.53 26.79 12.12
N TRP A 165 10.80 25.53 11.78
CA TRP A 165 12.12 24.96 11.94
C TRP A 165 13.03 25.35 10.77
N GLU A 166 14.24 25.79 11.07
CA GLU A 166 15.30 26.03 10.10
C GLU A 166 16.50 25.14 10.43
N SER A 167 16.99 24.41 9.42
CA SER A 167 18.27 23.71 9.54
C SER A 167 19.45 24.70 9.61
N CYS A 168 19.30 25.87 9.01
CA CYS A 168 20.33 26.91 8.92
C CYS A 168 19.67 28.30 8.95
N GLY A 169 19.24 28.74 10.14
CA GLY A 169 18.62 30.05 10.35
C GLY A 169 19.62 31.17 10.64
N TYR A 170 19.13 32.41 10.69
CA TYR A 170 19.95 33.59 10.99
C TYR A 170 20.57 33.53 12.39
N ALA A 171 21.89 33.79 12.50
CA ALA A 171 22.58 33.88 13.80
C ALA A 171 22.16 35.09 14.65
N CYS A 172 21.66 36.16 14.02
CA CYS A 172 21.25 37.40 14.70
C CYS A 172 19.76 37.69 14.43
N PRO A 173 18.84 36.84 14.91
CA PRO A 173 17.43 37.04 14.67
C PRO A 173 16.93 38.36 15.28
N LEU A 174 15.94 38.98 14.64
CA LEU A 174 15.29 40.16 15.17
C LEU A 174 14.53 39.83 16.46
N ASN A 175 14.62 40.73 17.43
CA ASN A 175 13.96 40.66 18.72
C ASN A 175 13.52 42.06 19.16
N CYS A 176 12.76 42.13 20.25
CA CYS A 176 12.24 43.41 20.75
C CYS A 176 13.30 44.46 21.12
N GLN A 177 14.57 44.09 21.27
CA GLN A 177 15.66 45.02 21.60
C GLN A 177 16.37 45.55 20.36
N ASN A 178 16.47 44.74 19.30
CA ASN A 178 17.26 45.11 18.10
C ASN A 178 16.40 45.38 16.86
N PHE A 179 15.08 45.12 16.86
CA PHE A 179 14.28 45.29 15.63
C PHE A 179 14.25 46.73 15.09
N ARG A 180 14.41 47.74 15.97
CA ARG A 180 14.49 49.16 15.58
C ARG A 180 15.88 49.56 15.06
N ASN A 181 16.92 48.86 15.49
CA ASN A 181 18.30 49.06 15.03
C ASN A 181 18.97 47.68 14.83
N PRO A 182 18.65 46.99 13.72
CA PRO A 182 19.14 45.64 13.47
C PRO A 182 20.66 45.57 13.40
N PRO A 183 21.27 44.44 13.80
CA PRO A 183 22.71 44.23 13.63
C PRO A 183 23.11 44.38 12.16
N LYS A 184 23.97 45.36 11.85
CA LYS A 184 24.50 45.57 10.48
C LYS A 184 25.49 44.49 10.06
N ILE A 185 26.18 43.91 11.04
CA ILE A 185 27.13 42.82 10.86
C ILE A 185 26.57 41.63 11.64
N CYS A 186 26.39 40.51 10.96
CA CYS A 186 25.97 39.26 11.57
C CYS A 186 26.94 38.14 11.19
N PRO A 187 27.30 37.23 12.12
CA PRO A 187 28.10 36.06 11.79
C PRO A 187 27.47 35.23 10.67
N THR A 188 28.31 34.66 9.81
CA THR A 188 27.90 33.78 8.70
C THR A 188 27.60 32.36 9.15
N VAL A 189 27.97 31.99 10.38
CA VAL A 189 27.53 30.74 11.00
C VAL A 189 26.02 30.77 11.16
N CYS A 190 25.33 29.72 10.73
CA CYS A 190 23.89 29.65 10.91
C CYS A 190 23.50 28.91 12.18
N ARG A 191 22.32 29.25 12.69
CA ARG A 191 21.72 28.63 13.87
C ARG A 191 20.66 27.63 13.43
N THR A 192 20.87 26.36 13.76
CA THR A 192 19.83 25.33 13.63
C THR A 192 18.80 25.50 14.75
N GLY A 193 17.52 25.48 14.41
CA GLY A 193 16.44 25.56 15.41
C GLY A 193 15.20 26.28 14.89
N CYS A 194 14.33 26.68 15.82
CA CYS A 194 13.11 27.40 15.50
C CYS A 194 13.36 28.89 15.27
N SER A 195 12.68 29.44 14.26
CA SER A 195 12.70 30.86 13.89
C SER A 195 11.28 31.41 13.80
N CYS A 196 11.10 32.70 14.09
CA CYS A 196 9.79 33.36 14.03
C CYS A 196 9.31 33.50 12.58
N LYS A 197 8.07 33.11 12.32
CA LYS A 197 7.37 33.44 11.07
C LYS A 197 7.13 34.95 11.03
N GLY A 198 7.57 35.61 9.96
CA GLY A 198 7.26 37.02 9.73
C GLY A 198 5.73 37.26 9.78
N PRO A 199 5.25 38.38 10.34
CA PRO A 199 5.98 39.56 10.80
C PRO A 199 6.38 39.54 12.30
N HIS A 200 6.44 38.36 12.93
CA HIS A 200 6.77 38.25 14.35
C HIS A 200 8.28 38.32 14.63
N ILE A 201 8.66 38.82 15.81
CA ILE A 201 10.03 38.93 16.31
C ILE A 201 10.17 38.28 17.69
N PHE A 202 11.38 37.87 18.05
CA PHE A 202 11.65 37.15 19.30
C PHE A 202 11.55 38.04 20.56
N LEU A 203 11.03 37.49 21.67
CA LEU A 203 11.21 38.03 23.01
C LEU A 203 12.50 37.51 23.67
N ARG A 204 13.21 38.37 24.42
CA ARG A 204 14.41 37.96 25.18
C ARG A 204 14.00 37.20 26.45
N GLY A 205 14.35 35.92 26.56
CA GLY A 205 14.11 35.10 27.76
C GLY A 205 13.89 33.61 27.47
N LYS A 206 13.70 32.81 28.52
CA LYS A 206 13.52 31.34 28.44
C LYS A 206 12.25 30.88 27.70
N SER A 207 11.29 31.77 27.47
CA SER A 207 10.01 31.43 26.83
C SER A 207 10.07 31.37 25.29
N GLY A 208 11.02 32.05 24.65
CA GLY A 208 11.23 31.96 23.19
C GLY A 208 10.00 32.26 22.33
N LEU A 209 9.06 33.09 22.81
CA LEU A 209 7.82 33.41 22.10
C LEU A 209 8.04 34.46 21.00
N CYS A 210 7.35 34.28 19.88
CA CYS A 210 7.33 35.20 18.75
C CYS A 210 6.12 36.12 18.84
N VAL A 211 6.36 37.44 18.81
CA VAL A 211 5.33 38.47 18.98
C VAL A 211 5.40 39.52 17.86
N LEU A 212 4.31 40.24 17.63
CA LEU A 212 4.32 41.38 16.72
C LEU A 212 5.16 42.54 17.29
N PRO A 213 5.79 43.39 16.46
CA PRO A 213 6.56 44.55 16.95
C PRO A 213 5.79 45.48 17.88
N LYS A 214 4.46 45.60 17.68
CA LYS A 214 3.56 46.39 18.54
C LYS A 214 3.38 45.79 19.94
N GLN A 215 3.67 44.51 20.11
CA GLN A 215 3.56 43.76 21.37
C GLN A 215 4.88 43.75 22.16
N CYS A 216 5.92 44.41 21.65
CA CYS A 216 7.16 44.56 22.40
C CYS A 216 6.96 45.46 23.63
N PRO A 217 7.57 45.12 24.78
CA PRO A 217 7.55 46.00 25.93
C PRO A 217 8.19 47.35 25.57
N PRO A 218 7.72 48.46 26.17
CA PRO A 218 8.33 49.77 25.96
C PRO A 218 9.81 49.72 26.37
N SER A 219 10.67 50.27 25.52
CA SER A 219 12.11 50.33 25.79
C SER A 219 12.34 51.03 27.13
N LYS A 220 13.02 50.36 28.07
CA LYS A 220 13.57 51.06 29.23
C LYS A 220 14.66 52.00 28.71
N ILE A 221 14.40 53.30 28.82
CA ILE A 221 15.35 54.38 28.57
C ILE A 221 16.45 54.30 29.63
#